data_AF-A0A562GTS5-F1
#
_entry.id   AF-A0A562GTS5-F1
#
_cell.length_a   1.000
_cell.length_b   1.000
_cell.length_c   1.000
_cell.angle_alpha   90.00
_cell.angle_beta   90.00
_cell.angle_gamma   90.00
#
_symmetry.space_group_name_H-M   'P 1'
#
loop_
_entity.id
_entity.type
_entity.pdbx_description
1 polymer ?
#
loop_
_entity_poly.entity_id
_entity_poly.type
_entity_poly.pdbx_seq_one_letter_code
_entity_poly.pdbx_strand_id
1 'polypeptide(L)'
;MKIADLVQSADWKAEKHVPVIEAPDKGKAGEKVSVEVCVGKEIAHPNTTEHHIRWIKLYFKPDNAKFASEVATFEFAAHGESTEGANKGPVYTEPFGKAVIKLSGSGTLVAEAYCNIHGLWEGTKTISVE
;
A
#
# COMPACT_ATOMS: atom_id res chain seq x y z
N MET A 1 -9.84 -20.33 10.80
CA MET A 1 -9.26 -18.98 10.72
C MET A 1 -8.84 -18.74 9.29
N LYS A 2 -9.33 -17.67 8.67
CA LYS A 2 -8.99 -17.26 7.30
C LYS A 2 -8.01 -16.09 7.37
N ILE A 3 -7.19 -15.90 6.33
CA ILE A 3 -6.25 -14.77 6.29
C ILE A 3 -6.97 -13.42 6.43
N ALA A 4 -8.16 -13.28 5.84
CA ALA A 4 -8.98 -12.07 5.94
C ALA A 4 -9.39 -11.73 7.38
N ASP A 5 -9.45 -12.71 8.28
CA ASP A 5 -9.75 -12.46 9.71
C ASP A 5 -8.56 -11.80 10.44
N LEU A 6 -7.38 -11.77 9.81
CA LEU A 6 -6.12 -11.23 10.35
C LEU A 6 -5.74 -9.88 9.72
N VAL A 7 -6.46 -9.43 8.68
CA VAL A 7 -6.23 -8.15 8.01
C VAL A 7 -7.09 -7.08 8.68
N GLN A 8 -6.46 -5.99 9.08
CA GLN A 8 -7.11 -4.89 9.80
C GLN A 8 -7.46 -3.72 8.86
N SER A 9 -8.51 -2.98 9.20
CA SER A 9 -8.92 -1.76 8.50
C SER A 9 -9.37 -0.72 9.51
N ALA A 10 -9.09 0.57 9.27
CA ALA A 10 -9.47 1.66 10.15
C ALA A 10 -9.49 3.01 9.40
N ASP A 11 -9.87 4.10 10.08
CA ASP A 11 -9.67 5.45 9.56
C ASP A 11 -8.18 5.81 9.62
N TRP A 12 -7.57 6.02 8.46
CA TRP A 12 -6.16 6.37 8.31
C TRP A 12 -5.77 7.70 8.99
N LYS A 13 -6.74 8.56 9.29
CA LYS A 13 -6.50 9.80 10.06
C LYS A 13 -6.26 9.54 11.55
N ALA A 14 -6.72 8.40 12.06
CA ALA A 14 -6.55 7.99 13.44
C ALA A 14 -5.61 6.79 13.60
N GLU A 15 -5.40 6.01 12.52
CA GLU A 15 -4.58 4.80 12.52
C GLU A 15 -3.49 4.88 11.44
N LYS A 16 -2.24 4.90 11.87
CA LYS A 16 -1.07 5.12 11.01
C LYS A 16 -0.75 3.95 10.09
N HIS A 17 -1.23 2.75 10.38
CA HIS A 17 -0.90 1.54 9.63
C HIS A 17 -1.73 1.33 8.37
N VAL A 18 -2.86 2.03 8.24
CA VAL A 18 -3.76 1.87 7.09
C VAL A 18 -3.06 2.36 5.81
N PRO A 19 -2.91 1.52 4.78
CA PRO A 19 -2.37 1.97 3.51
C PRO A 19 -3.37 2.88 2.80
N VAL A 20 -2.96 4.12 2.53
CA VAL A 20 -3.77 5.11 1.82
C VAL A 20 -3.50 5.02 0.32
N ILE A 21 -4.56 5.03 -0.48
CA ILE A 21 -4.49 5.05 -1.94
C ILE A 21 -4.83 6.45 -2.44
N GLU A 22 -3.93 7.05 -3.20
CA GLU A 22 -4.16 8.26 -3.97
C GLU A 22 -4.21 7.95 -5.45
N ALA A 23 -5.37 8.21 -6.06
CA ALA A 23 -5.63 8.01 -7.47
C ALA A 23 -6.71 9.00 -7.90
N PRO A 24 -6.83 9.33 -9.19
CA PRO A 24 -8.00 10.08 -9.66
C PRO A 24 -9.27 9.26 -9.45
N ASP A 25 -10.40 9.94 -9.22
CA ASP A 25 -11.70 9.27 -9.10
C ASP A 25 -12.21 8.74 -10.45
N LYS A 26 -11.69 9.27 -11.55
CA LYS A 26 -12.03 8.90 -12.93
C LYS A 26 -10.79 8.73 -13.79
N GLY A 27 -10.79 7.74 -14.67
CA GLY A 27 -9.80 7.54 -15.72
C GLY A 27 -10.47 7.23 -17.06
N LYS A 28 -9.68 7.22 -18.14
CA LYS A 28 -10.15 6.82 -19.47
C LYS A 28 -9.62 5.45 -19.84
N ALA A 29 -10.43 4.65 -20.52
CA ALA A 29 -10.06 3.31 -20.92
C ALA A 29 -8.76 3.30 -21.74
N GLY A 30 -7.76 2.52 -21.30
CA GLY A 30 -6.47 2.37 -21.97
C GLY A 30 -5.47 3.51 -21.76
N GLU A 31 -5.86 4.61 -21.09
CA GLU A 31 -4.96 5.69 -20.72
C GLU A 31 -4.20 5.37 -19.42
N LYS A 32 -3.06 6.05 -19.23
CA LYS A 32 -2.23 5.87 -18.04
C LYS A 32 -2.88 6.55 -16.83
N VAL A 33 -3.02 5.82 -15.73
CA VAL A 33 -3.45 6.31 -14.43
C VAL A 33 -2.29 6.14 -13.44
N SER A 34 -1.93 7.21 -12.73
CA SER A 34 -1.00 7.13 -11.60
C SER A 34 -1.76 6.77 -10.33
N VAL A 35 -1.29 5.74 -9.64
CA VAL A 35 -1.81 5.31 -8.34
C VAL A 35 -0.64 5.34 -7.36
N GLU A 36 -0.78 6.14 -6.31
CA GLU A 36 0.17 6.24 -5.22
C GLU A 36 -0.38 5.52 -4.00
N VAL A 37 0.49 4.82 -3.28
CA VAL A 37 0.15 4.11 -2.05
C VAL A 37 1.16 4.47 -0.98
N CYS A 38 0.70 4.72 0.25
CA CYS A 38 1.58 4.98 1.38
C CYS A 38 0.99 4.54 2.71
N VAL A 39 1.86 4.28 3.68
CA VAL A 39 1.49 4.06 5.09
C VAL A 39 2.04 5.21 5.93
N GLY A 40 1.33 5.60 6.99
CA GLY A 40 1.74 6.70 7.86
C GLY A 40 1.48 8.10 7.30
N LYS A 41 0.45 8.24 6.45
CA LYS A 41 0.16 9.49 5.73
C LYS A 41 -0.14 10.70 6.62
N GLU A 42 -1.09 10.56 7.54
CA GLU A 42 -1.45 11.63 8.49
C GLU A 42 -0.56 11.55 9.72
N ILE A 43 -0.46 10.35 10.28
CA ILE A 43 0.33 10.06 11.47
C ILE A 43 1.53 9.23 11.03
N ALA A 44 2.73 9.77 11.16
CA ALA A 44 3.95 9.06 10.77
C ALA A 44 4.07 7.69 11.46
N HIS A 45 4.43 6.69 10.66
CA HIS A 45 4.81 5.36 11.14
C HIS A 45 6.33 5.31 11.36
N PRO A 46 6.82 4.64 12.42
CA PRO A 46 8.27 4.47 12.62
C PRO A 46 8.96 3.75 11.45
N ASN A 47 10.22 4.07 11.23
CA ASN A 47 11.08 3.37 10.27
C ASN A 47 12.44 3.12 10.94
N THR A 48 12.46 2.17 11.87
CA THR A 48 13.67 1.75 12.58
C THR A 48 13.99 0.30 12.22
N THR A 49 15.19 -0.19 12.51
CA THR A 49 15.57 -1.59 12.30
C THR A 49 14.61 -2.55 13.02
N GLU A 50 14.03 -2.14 14.13
CA GLU A 50 13.13 -2.94 14.98
C GLU A 50 11.67 -2.82 14.59
N HIS A 51 11.24 -1.70 13.99
CA HIS A 51 9.83 -1.42 13.72
C HIS A 51 9.67 -0.60 12.44
N HIS A 52 9.14 -1.25 11.40
CA HIS A 52 9.00 -0.67 10.07
C HIS A 52 7.92 -1.39 9.26
N ILE A 53 7.43 -0.68 8.25
CA ILE A 53 6.59 -1.25 7.20
C ILE A 53 7.49 -2.00 6.22
N ARG A 54 7.13 -3.24 5.93
CA ARG A 54 7.89 -4.13 5.04
C ARG A 54 7.51 -3.93 3.58
N TRP A 55 6.22 -3.86 3.32
CA TRP A 55 5.72 -3.78 1.96
C TRP A 55 4.33 -3.18 1.89
N ILE A 56 3.99 -2.70 0.69
CA ILE A 56 2.61 -2.46 0.25
C ILE A 56 2.38 -3.24 -1.04
N LYS A 57 1.25 -3.94 -1.13
CA LYS A 57 0.76 -4.55 -2.36
C LYS A 57 -0.46 -3.80 -2.84
N LEU A 58 -0.52 -3.56 -4.14
CA LEU A 58 -1.66 -2.96 -4.81
C LEU A 58 -2.35 -4.04 -5.65
N TYR A 59 -3.66 -4.11 -5.54
CA TYR A 59 -4.55 -4.97 -6.30
C TYR A 59 -5.60 -4.12 -7.01
N PHE A 60 -6.15 -4.66 -8.09
CA PHE A 60 -7.33 -4.11 -8.74
C PHE A 60 -8.38 -5.20 -8.90
N LYS A 61 -9.60 -4.91 -8.46
CA LYS A 61 -10.78 -5.76 -8.60
C LYS A 61 -11.79 -5.07 -9.51
N PRO A 62 -11.90 -5.48 -10.80
CA PRO A 62 -12.93 -4.94 -11.68
C PRO A 62 -14.33 -5.25 -11.14
N ASP A 63 -15.27 -4.33 -11.34
CA ASP A 63 -16.65 -4.46 -10.83
C ASP A 63 -17.32 -5.75 -11.32
N ASN A 64 -17.15 -6.04 -12.63
CA ASN A 64 -17.80 -7.17 -13.30
C ASN A 64 -16.92 -8.43 -13.42
N ALA A 65 -15.84 -8.53 -12.66
CA ALA A 65 -14.96 -9.70 -12.64
C ALA A 65 -15.15 -10.53 -11.37
N LYS A 66 -14.82 -11.83 -11.40
CA LYS A 66 -14.80 -12.66 -10.19
C LYS A 66 -13.55 -12.43 -9.34
N PHE A 67 -12.40 -12.18 -9.99
CA PHE A 67 -11.09 -12.18 -9.36
C PHE A 67 -10.46 -10.79 -9.37
N ALA A 68 -9.60 -10.54 -8.39
CA ALA A 68 -8.69 -9.40 -8.39
C ALA A 68 -7.39 -9.78 -9.10
N SER A 69 -6.66 -8.78 -9.59
CA SER A 69 -5.31 -8.91 -10.13
C SER A 69 -4.33 -8.18 -9.21
N GLU A 70 -3.20 -8.81 -8.89
CA GLU A 70 -2.08 -8.08 -8.30
C GLU A 70 -1.50 -7.12 -9.34
N VAL A 71 -1.39 -5.86 -8.95
CA VAL A 71 -0.94 -4.75 -9.82
C VAL A 71 0.54 -4.48 -9.59
N ALA A 72 0.95 -4.39 -8.33
CA ALA A 72 2.32 -4.10 -7.95
C ALA A 72 2.59 -4.58 -6.52
N THR A 73 3.84 -4.97 -6.26
CA THR A 73 4.39 -5.14 -4.93
C THR A 73 5.51 -4.13 -4.75
N PHE A 74 5.44 -3.36 -3.67
CA PHE A 74 6.47 -2.42 -3.24
C PHE A 74 7.09 -2.95 -1.96
N GLU A 75 8.36 -3.34 -2.02
CA GLU A 75 9.12 -3.75 -0.84
C GLU A 75 10.03 -2.61 -0.40
N PHE A 76 10.04 -2.33 0.91
CA PHE A 76 10.88 -1.32 1.53
C PHE A 76 11.95 -2.07 2.32
N ALA A 77 13.18 -2.07 1.81
CA ALA A 77 14.17 -3.06 2.23
C ALA A 77 15.25 -2.54 3.18
N ALA A 78 15.38 -1.22 3.35
CA ALA A 78 16.40 -0.61 4.20
C ALA A 78 15.74 0.17 5.34
N HIS A 79 16.16 -0.13 6.57
CA HIS A 79 15.64 0.44 7.81
C HIS A 79 16.80 0.80 8.77
N GLY A 80 17.90 1.30 8.22
CA GLY A 80 19.05 1.74 9.00
C GLY A 80 19.97 0.64 9.53
N GLU A 81 19.95 -0.55 8.93
CA GLU A 81 20.86 -1.64 9.31
C GLU A 81 22.32 -1.34 8.91
N SER A 82 23.28 -1.63 9.78
CA SER A 82 24.71 -1.62 9.44
C SER A 82 25.55 -2.47 10.39
N THR A 83 26.83 -2.69 10.05
CA THR A 83 27.80 -3.35 10.94
C THR A 83 28.15 -2.52 12.18
N GLU A 84 27.82 -1.23 12.20
CA GLU A 84 27.99 -0.35 13.36
C GLU A 84 26.82 -0.47 14.36
N GLY A 85 25.76 -1.21 13.99
CA GLY A 85 24.60 -1.48 14.83
C GLY A 85 23.28 -1.09 14.16
N ALA A 86 22.18 -1.43 14.83
CA ALA A 86 20.83 -1.05 14.42
C ALA A 86 20.67 0.48 14.36
N ASN A 87 19.93 0.96 13.37
CA ASN A 87 19.65 2.38 13.14
C ASN A 87 20.90 3.26 12.87
N LYS A 88 22.04 2.66 12.53
CA LYS A 88 23.31 3.36 12.18
C LYS A 88 23.61 3.34 10.69
N GLY A 89 22.83 2.61 9.90
CA GLY A 89 22.94 2.56 8.45
C GLY A 89 22.55 3.88 7.78
N PRO A 90 23.15 4.21 6.63
CA PRO A 90 22.92 5.49 5.96
C PRO A 90 21.63 5.54 5.11
N VAL A 91 20.87 4.44 5.02
CA VAL A 91 19.71 4.33 4.12
C VAL A 91 18.48 3.86 4.87
N TYR A 92 17.37 4.57 4.63
CA TYR A 92 16.02 4.22 5.05
C TYR A 92 15.10 4.32 3.84
N THR A 93 14.21 3.35 3.67
CA THR A 93 13.21 3.35 2.60
C THR A 93 11.84 3.67 3.20
N GLU A 94 11.26 4.80 2.81
CA GLU A 94 9.92 5.18 3.28
C GLU A 94 8.84 4.31 2.63
N PRO A 95 7.74 4.01 3.34
CA PRO A 95 6.69 3.14 2.85
C PRO A 95 5.76 3.84 1.86
N PHE A 96 6.30 4.18 0.70
CA PHE A 96 5.63 4.86 -0.39
C PHE A 96 5.90 4.15 -1.73
N GLY A 97 4.86 3.93 -2.51
CA GLY A 97 4.94 3.33 -3.84
C GLY A 97 4.09 4.07 -4.86
N LYS A 98 4.52 4.04 -6.13
CA LYS A 98 3.76 4.59 -7.25
C LYS A 98 3.70 3.59 -8.40
N ALA A 99 2.49 3.23 -8.82
CA ALA A 99 2.24 2.44 -10.02
C ALA A 99 1.62 3.34 -11.09
N VAL A 100 2.05 3.16 -12.34
CA VAL A 100 1.39 3.77 -13.52
C VAL A 100 0.74 2.66 -14.31
N ILE A 101 -0.59 2.59 -14.25
CA ILE A 101 -1.40 1.47 -14.75
C ILE A 101 -2.30 1.90 -15.90
N LYS A 102 -2.85 0.93 -16.62
CA LYS A 102 -3.93 1.15 -17.59
C LYS A 102 -5.12 0.30 -17.20
N LEU A 103 -6.30 0.90 -17.19
CA LEU A 103 -7.55 0.22 -16.87
C LEU A 103 -8.44 0.17 -18.10
N SER A 104 -9.18 -0.91 -18.28
CA SER A 104 -10.16 -1.07 -19.35
C SER A 104 -11.61 -0.94 -18.87
N GLY A 105 -11.81 -0.73 -17.57
CA GLY A 105 -13.13 -0.62 -16.94
C GLY A 105 -13.01 -0.25 -15.46
N SER A 106 -14.14 0.18 -14.88
CA SER A 106 -14.26 0.57 -13.48
C SER A 106 -13.96 -0.58 -12.52
N GLY A 107 -13.56 -0.22 -11.31
CA GLY A 107 -13.31 -1.18 -10.25
C GLY A 107 -12.82 -0.55 -8.97
N THR A 108 -12.35 -1.43 -8.08
CA THR A 108 -11.80 -1.04 -6.78
C THR A 108 -10.30 -1.33 -6.75
N LEU A 109 -9.52 -0.30 -6.43
CA LEU A 109 -8.12 -0.43 -6.01
C LEU A 109 -8.14 -0.90 -4.55
N VAL A 110 -7.36 -1.93 -4.25
CA VAL A 110 -7.20 -2.48 -2.90
C VAL A 110 -5.71 -2.48 -2.58
N ALA A 111 -5.32 -1.87 -1.47
CA ALA A 111 -3.96 -1.88 -0.97
C ALA A 111 -3.92 -2.73 0.30
N GLU A 112 -2.93 -3.61 0.37
CA GLU A 112 -2.58 -4.35 1.58
C GLU A 112 -1.17 -3.94 2.00
N ALA A 113 -0.94 -3.78 3.31
CA ALA A 113 0.36 -3.44 3.86
C ALA A 113 0.70 -4.34 5.05
N TYR A 114 1.99 -4.53 5.29
CA TYR A 114 2.49 -5.31 6.42
C TYR A 114 3.49 -4.52 7.25
N CYS A 115 3.17 -4.36 8.53
CA CYS A 115 4.12 -3.93 9.54
C CYS A 115 4.77 -5.15 10.18
N ASN A 116 6.10 -5.12 10.35
CA ASN A 116 6.86 -6.26 10.88
C ASN A 116 6.41 -6.76 12.26
N ILE A 117 5.75 -5.90 13.06
CA ILE A 117 5.24 -6.23 14.41
C ILE A 117 3.74 -5.95 14.61
N HIS A 118 3.10 -5.18 13.73
CA HIS A 118 1.66 -4.84 13.83
C HIS A 118 0.78 -5.51 12.77
N GLY A 119 1.30 -6.50 12.05
CA GLY A 119 0.50 -7.36 11.19
C GLY A 119 0.03 -6.70 9.89
N LEU A 120 -1.08 -7.21 9.35
CA LEU A 120 -1.63 -6.88 8.05
C LEU A 120 -2.72 -5.80 8.15
N TRP A 121 -2.70 -4.89 7.17
CA TRP A 121 -3.63 -3.77 7.06
C TRP A 121 -4.11 -3.59 5.63
N GLU A 122 -5.34 -3.15 5.45
CA GLU A 122 -5.91 -2.87 4.13
C GLU A 122 -6.57 -1.50 4.02
N GLY A 123 -6.60 -1.00 2.77
CA GLY A 123 -7.29 0.21 2.37
C GLY A 123 -7.83 0.06 0.96
N THR A 124 -8.92 0.75 0.63
CA THR A 124 -9.56 0.64 -0.69
C THR A 124 -9.92 2.00 -1.26
N LYS A 125 -9.92 2.11 -2.59
CA LYS A 125 -10.41 3.28 -3.32
C LYS A 125 -11.06 2.86 -4.64
N THR A 126 -12.28 3.32 -4.90
CA THR A 126 -12.95 3.10 -6.18
C THR A 126 -12.42 4.04 -7.25
N ILE A 127 -12.40 3.58 -8.50
CA ILE A 127 -12.11 4.40 -9.68
C ILE A 127 -13.09 4.05 -10.80
N SER A 128 -13.69 5.08 -11.39
CA SER A 128 -14.56 4.92 -12.56
C SER A 128 -13.77 5.07 -13.85
N VAL A 129 -14.02 4.23 -14.84
CA VAL A 129 -13.38 4.32 -16.16
C VAL A 129 -14.44 4.54 -17.23
N GLU A 130 -14.22 5.58 -18.05
CA GLU A 130 -15.05 5.95 -19.20
C GLU A 130 -14.38 5.63 -20.54
#